data_AF-A0AAD4QCV2-F1
#
_entry.id   AF-A0AAD4QCV2-F1
#
_cell.length_a   1.000
_cell.length_b   1.000
_cell.length_c   1.000
_cell.angle_alpha   90.00
_cell.angle_beta   90.00
_cell.angle_gamma   90.00
#
_symmetry.space_group_name_H-M   'P 1'
#
loop_
_entity.id
_entity.type
_entity.pdbx_description
1 polymer ?
#
loop_
_entity_poly.entity_id
_entity_poly.type
_entity_poly.pdbx_seq_one_letter_code
_entity_poly.pdbx_strand_id
1 'polypeptide(L)'
;MVYKFSYQTKGHSTEGDLLSGSLGQFGIVDIVGSYTCTLEDAPFGSTVHHIRNSTFWRLSDQFVERPPDNRYLHCTAMALEGLPLLYSSDVEAGIPSPAELLESILHAMIGHYNLYLGGVLHRDISNGNILRLWEPIERPHSRSASLLRPELGDDVNLSSCRGFLADLDHAIEWRKVPPTASRDRSGTLPFISLRLVNAWAANEPTLHTAADDLESFMWVLVWLLVHIFKKFATITVDSATINRLARAFSSFDTGTVLTKEVILRLWRDKVFRDLIREWRMISNDSGVFLTQVEETLSAAELNDMDSQKREWDRIEKHCGEVYIKFIRAGYAHLENIRGYGDWKAVIDKNGESLLNR
;
A
#
# COMPACT_ATOMS: atom_id res chain seq x y z
N MET A 1 1.21 -10.99 -21.62
CA MET A 1 1.67 -11.80 -20.47
C MET A 1 3.01 -11.25 -20.03
N VAL A 2 3.14 -10.92 -18.75
CA VAL A 2 4.33 -10.31 -18.15
C VAL A 2 4.97 -11.32 -17.20
N TYR A 3 6.30 -11.39 -17.19
CA TYR A 3 7.04 -12.27 -16.29
C TYR A 3 7.75 -11.44 -15.21
N LYS A 4 7.45 -11.73 -13.95
CA LYS A 4 8.17 -11.18 -12.79
C LYS A 4 9.14 -12.23 -12.26
N PHE A 5 10.36 -11.80 -11.98
CA PHE A 5 11.37 -12.61 -11.31
C PHE A 5 11.64 -12.00 -9.94
N SER A 6 11.49 -12.78 -8.86
CA SER A 6 11.76 -12.32 -7.50
C SER A 6 12.53 -13.37 -6.69
N TYR A 7 13.24 -12.90 -5.66
CA TYR A 7 13.99 -13.75 -4.75
C TYR A 7 13.23 -13.86 -3.42
N GLN A 8 12.44 -14.92 -3.27
CA GLN A 8 11.59 -15.11 -2.09
C GLN A 8 12.29 -15.92 -1.01
N THR A 9 12.02 -15.57 0.25
CA THR A 9 12.62 -16.23 1.42
C THR A 9 11.96 -17.59 1.68
N LYS A 10 12.77 -18.60 2.01
CA LYS A 10 12.31 -19.94 2.37
C LYS A 10 11.27 -19.91 3.49
N GLY A 11 10.14 -20.61 3.29
CA GLY A 11 9.10 -20.77 4.31
C GLY A 11 8.07 -19.65 4.38
N HIS A 12 8.22 -18.58 3.58
CA HIS A 12 7.15 -17.63 3.34
C HIS A 12 6.21 -18.13 2.23
N SER A 13 4.93 -17.78 2.31
CA SER A 13 3.97 -18.05 1.23
C SER A 13 4.43 -17.33 -0.04
N THR A 14 4.39 -18.02 -1.18
CA THR A 14 4.81 -17.41 -2.45
C THR A 14 3.71 -16.50 -3.00
N GLU A 15 4.09 -15.45 -3.72
CA GLU A 15 3.15 -14.59 -4.46
C GLU A 15 2.19 -15.42 -5.33
N GLY A 16 2.70 -16.48 -5.97
CA GLY A 16 1.91 -17.44 -6.75
C GLY A 16 0.78 -18.08 -5.95
N ASP A 17 1.09 -18.59 -4.76
CA ASP A 17 0.12 -19.26 -3.90
C ASP A 17 -0.93 -18.29 -3.38
N LEU A 18 -0.51 -17.09 -2.93
CA LEU A 18 -1.40 -16.07 -2.37
C LEU A 18 -2.40 -15.53 -3.40
N LEU A 19 -1.97 -15.36 -4.65
CA LEU A 19 -2.82 -14.85 -5.73
C LEU A 19 -3.65 -15.93 -6.43
N SER A 20 -3.29 -17.21 -6.30
CA SER A 20 -4.07 -18.32 -6.90
C SER A 20 -5.54 -18.32 -6.47
N GLY A 21 -5.82 -17.93 -5.21
CA GLY A 21 -7.16 -17.80 -4.66
C GLY A 21 -7.91 -16.55 -5.10
N SER A 22 -7.30 -15.68 -5.90
CA SER A 22 -7.83 -14.36 -6.27
C SER A 22 -8.05 -14.20 -7.79
N LEU A 23 -7.98 -15.30 -8.55
CA LEU A 23 -8.18 -15.30 -9.99
C LEU A 23 -9.52 -14.65 -10.38
N GLY A 24 -9.46 -13.68 -11.29
CA GLY A 24 -10.61 -12.96 -11.83
C GLY A 24 -11.22 -11.92 -10.88
N GLN A 25 -10.64 -11.70 -9.70
CA GLN A 25 -11.14 -10.70 -8.75
C GLN A 25 -10.86 -9.28 -9.23
N PHE A 26 -11.81 -8.39 -8.98
CA PHE A 26 -11.68 -6.97 -9.24
C PHE A 26 -10.49 -6.37 -8.47
N GLY A 27 -9.68 -5.57 -9.15
CA GLY A 27 -8.57 -4.83 -8.56
C GLY A 27 -7.31 -5.65 -8.28
N ILE A 28 -7.25 -6.91 -8.70
CA ILE A 28 -6.11 -7.81 -8.47
C ILE A 28 -5.58 -8.32 -9.82
N VAL A 29 -4.26 -8.43 -9.94
CA VAL A 29 -3.62 -9.05 -11.12
C VAL A 29 -3.87 -10.56 -11.16
N ASP A 30 -4.20 -11.08 -12.35
CA ASP A 30 -4.31 -12.54 -12.53
C ASP A 30 -2.93 -13.17 -12.73
N ILE A 31 -2.64 -14.21 -11.98
CA ILE A 31 -1.51 -15.11 -12.21
C ILE A 31 -1.95 -16.22 -13.15
N VAL A 32 -1.21 -16.38 -14.24
CA VAL A 32 -1.34 -17.50 -15.19
C VAL A 32 -0.61 -18.74 -14.67
N GLY A 33 0.52 -18.53 -13.98
CA GLY A 33 1.26 -19.59 -13.30
C GLY A 33 2.48 -19.04 -12.57
N SER A 34 3.01 -19.82 -11.63
CA SER A 34 4.26 -19.54 -10.92
C SER A 34 5.15 -20.78 -10.94
N TYR A 35 6.47 -20.56 -10.91
CA TYR A 35 7.44 -21.64 -10.88
C TYR A 35 8.69 -21.23 -10.09
N THR A 36 9.17 -22.12 -9.21
CA THR A 36 10.46 -21.97 -8.53
C THR A 36 11.58 -22.40 -9.47
N CYS A 37 12.40 -21.46 -9.92
CA CYS A 37 13.43 -21.70 -10.93
C CYS A 37 14.65 -22.48 -10.41
N THR A 38 14.72 -22.74 -9.11
CA THR A 38 15.87 -23.32 -8.42
C THR A 38 15.53 -24.66 -7.78
N LEU A 39 16.49 -25.59 -7.76
CA LEU A 39 16.38 -26.83 -6.98
C LEU A 39 16.29 -26.51 -5.48
N GLU A 40 15.47 -27.25 -4.73
CA GLU A 40 15.21 -27.01 -3.29
C GLU A 40 16.49 -26.97 -2.43
N ASP A 41 17.54 -27.67 -2.87
CA ASP A 41 18.82 -27.80 -2.17
C ASP A 41 19.87 -26.74 -2.57
N ALA A 42 19.53 -25.79 -3.46
CA ALA A 42 20.46 -24.77 -3.98
C ALA A 42 19.86 -23.35 -3.91
N PRO A 43 19.78 -22.73 -2.72
CA PRO A 43 19.33 -21.35 -2.59
C PRO A 43 20.29 -20.39 -3.30
N PHE A 44 19.74 -19.42 -4.05
CA PHE A 44 20.53 -18.42 -4.79
C PHE A 44 21.16 -17.39 -3.85
N GLY A 45 20.38 -16.92 -2.87
CA GLY A 45 20.80 -15.94 -1.89
C GLY A 45 20.86 -16.62 -0.54
N SER A 46 22.02 -17.17 -0.18
CA SER A 46 22.35 -17.48 1.21
C SER A 46 23.67 -16.78 1.52
N THR A 47 23.65 -15.79 2.41
CA THR A 47 24.88 -15.11 2.83
C THR A 47 25.88 -16.08 3.47
N VAL A 48 25.45 -17.29 3.88
CA VAL A 48 26.31 -18.42 4.29
C VAL A 48 27.44 -18.66 3.29
N HIS A 49 27.16 -18.63 1.99
CA HIS A 49 28.15 -18.98 0.98
C HIS A 49 29.26 -17.93 0.84
N HIS A 50 28.97 -16.68 1.21
CA HIS A 50 29.92 -15.57 1.17
C HIS A 50 30.65 -15.36 2.52
N ILE A 51 30.08 -15.88 3.60
CA ILE A 51 30.57 -15.68 4.96
C ILE A 51 31.17 -17.00 5.46
N ARG A 52 32.44 -17.27 5.10
CA ARG A 52 33.23 -18.35 5.72
C ARG A 52 34.12 -17.76 6.81
N ASN A 53 34.05 -18.30 8.04
CA ASN A 53 34.90 -17.94 9.17
C ASN A 53 34.88 -16.46 9.59
N SER A 54 33.78 -15.73 9.40
CA SER A 54 33.70 -14.34 9.88
C SER A 54 33.37 -14.30 11.38
N THR A 55 34.06 -13.43 12.12
CA THR A 55 33.58 -12.95 13.41
C THR A 55 32.61 -11.80 13.17
N PHE A 56 31.32 -11.99 13.48
CA PHE A 56 30.35 -10.91 13.40
C PHE A 56 30.71 -9.79 14.37
N TRP A 57 30.69 -8.54 13.89
CA TRP A 57 30.92 -7.37 14.73
C TRP A 57 29.81 -7.27 15.76
N ARG A 58 30.13 -7.44 17.05
CA ARG A 58 29.21 -7.17 18.16
C ARG A 58 29.08 -5.66 18.33
N LEU A 59 28.17 -5.06 17.55
CA LEU A 59 27.87 -3.62 17.63
C LEU A 59 26.94 -3.28 18.81
N SER A 60 26.35 -4.27 19.49
CA SER A 60 25.64 -4.09 20.77
C SER A 60 25.61 -5.39 21.58
N ASP A 61 25.29 -5.29 22.88
CA ASP A 61 25.12 -6.41 23.80
C ASP A 61 23.86 -7.26 23.51
N GLN A 62 22.97 -6.80 22.62
CA GLN A 62 21.77 -7.52 22.17
C GLN A 62 21.95 -8.16 20.79
N PHE A 63 23.12 -8.74 20.53
CA PHE A 63 23.36 -9.42 19.26
C PHE A 63 22.57 -10.74 19.20
N VAL A 64 21.40 -10.72 18.56
CA VAL A 64 20.66 -11.94 18.22
C VAL A 64 21.23 -12.49 16.92
N GLU A 65 21.93 -13.61 17.01
CA GLU A 65 22.43 -14.32 15.84
C GLU A 65 21.22 -14.83 15.03
N ARG A 66 20.96 -14.20 13.88
CA ARG A 66 19.90 -14.64 12.96
C ARG A 66 20.51 -15.60 11.95
N PRO A 67 19.89 -16.78 11.73
CA PRO A 67 20.33 -17.63 10.64
C PRO A 67 20.17 -16.85 9.32
N PRO A 68 21.11 -17.01 8.39
CA PRO A 68 21.06 -16.34 7.10
C PRO A 68 19.82 -16.79 6.30
N ASP A 69 19.13 -15.81 5.73
CA ASP A 69 17.95 -16.05 4.90
C ASP A 69 18.34 -16.83 3.66
N ASN A 70 17.65 -17.94 3.41
CA ASN A 70 17.75 -18.66 2.15
C ASN A 70 16.71 -18.11 1.18
N ARG A 71 17.16 -17.59 0.04
CA ARG A 71 16.28 -17.06 -1.01
C ARG A 71 16.33 -17.89 -2.28
N TYR A 72 15.17 -18.17 -2.84
CA TYR A 72 14.98 -18.92 -4.08
C TYR A 72 14.47 -18.01 -5.18
N LEU A 73 14.89 -18.26 -6.42
CA LEU A 73 14.41 -17.49 -7.57
C LEU A 73 13.03 -18.03 -7.97
N HIS A 74 12.02 -17.17 -7.93
CA HIS A 74 10.67 -17.46 -8.39
C HIS A 74 10.37 -16.68 -9.67
N CYS A 75 9.69 -17.34 -10.59
CA CYS A 75 9.13 -16.73 -11.80
C CYS A 75 7.61 -16.78 -11.72
N THR A 76 6.97 -15.62 -11.80
CA THR A 76 5.52 -15.46 -11.82
C THR A 76 5.08 -14.90 -13.16
N ALA A 77 4.18 -15.61 -13.85
CA ALA A 77 3.58 -15.17 -15.10
C ALA A 77 2.22 -14.51 -14.84
N MET A 78 2.09 -13.24 -15.22
CA MET A 78 0.89 -12.42 -15.03
C MET A 78 0.15 -12.22 -16.35
N ALA A 79 -1.18 -12.28 -16.30
CA ALA A 79 -2.01 -12.22 -17.51
C ALA A 79 -2.05 -10.82 -18.14
N LEU A 80 -1.85 -9.78 -17.31
CA LEU A 80 -2.03 -8.39 -17.70
C LEU A 80 -0.70 -7.63 -17.67
N GLU A 81 -0.58 -6.68 -18.59
CA GLU A 81 0.46 -5.67 -18.57
C GLU A 81 -0.12 -4.38 -17.99
N GLY A 82 0.49 -3.89 -16.92
CA GLY A 82 0.10 -2.65 -16.25
C GLY A 82 1.08 -1.54 -16.51
N LEU A 83 0.57 -0.32 -16.49
CA LEU A 83 1.36 0.89 -16.42
C LEU A 83 1.49 1.35 -14.96
N PRO A 84 2.64 1.88 -14.55
CA PRO A 84 2.74 2.71 -13.36
C PRO A 84 1.69 3.84 -13.34
N LEU A 85 1.25 4.24 -12.15
CA LEU A 85 0.37 5.41 -11.97
C LEU A 85 0.99 6.71 -12.49
N LEU A 86 2.32 6.81 -12.48
CA LEU A 86 3.06 7.96 -13.01
C LEU A 86 4.30 7.47 -13.77
N TYR A 87 4.30 7.62 -15.09
CA TYR A 87 5.49 7.44 -15.92
C TYR A 87 6.19 8.79 -16.09
N SER A 88 7.35 8.95 -15.44
CA SER A 88 8.12 10.20 -15.49
C SER A 88 8.97 10.33 -16.75
N SER A 89 9.38 9.20 -17.34
CA SER A 89 10.36 9.10 -18.43
C SER A 89 9.78 8.87 -19.83
N ASP A 90 8.50 8.53 -19.96
CA ASP A 90 7.87 8.20 -21.24
C ASP A 90 6.78 9.21 -21.59
N VAL A 91 6.93 9.84 -22.76
CA VAL A 91 6.03 10.87 -23.27
C VAL A 91 4.78 10.23 -23.89
N GLU A 92 4.83 8.94 -24.27
CA GLU A 92 3.72 8.23 -24.91
C GLU A 92 2.74 7.60 -23.89
N ALA A 93 3.22 7.15 -22.72
CA ALA A 93 2.36 6.53 -21.69
C ALA A 93 1.40 7.50 -20.99
N GLY A 94 1.72 8.80 -21.01
CA GLY A 94 0.89 9.88 -20.46
C GLY A 94 0.75 9.89 -18.93
N ILE A 95 0.47 11.07 -18.37
CA ILE A 95 -0.06 11.20 -17.01
C ILE A 95 -1.57 10.94 -17.12
N PRO A 96 -2.16 9.99 -16.38
CA PRO A 96 -3.60 9.76 -16.44
C PRO A 96 -4.36 11.03 -16.06
N SER A 97 -5.59 11.21 -16.56
CA SER A 97 -6.45 12.31 -16.09
C SER A 97 -6.64 12.25 -14.56
N PRO A 98 -7.00 13.36 -13.91
CA PRO A 98 -7.26 13.37 -12.46
C PRO A 98 -8.26 12.28 -12.02
N ALA A 99 -9.32 12.06 -12.82
CA ALA A 99 -10.33 11.04 -12.56
C ALA A 99 -9.77 9.63 -12.71
N GLU A 100 -9.06 9.34 -13.81
CA GLU A 100 -8.45 8.03 -14.04
C GLU A 100 -7.40 7.69 -12.98
N LEU A 101 -6.64 8.67 -12.50
CA LEU A 101 -5.67 8.48 -11.42
C LEU A 101 -6.37 8.00 -10.15
N LEU A 102 -7.39 8.74 -9.70
CA LEU A 102 -8.13 8.42 -8.48
C LEU A 102 -8.90 7.11 -8.64
N GLU A 103 -9.56 6.89 -9.77
CA GLU A 103 -10.27 5.66 -10.07
C GLU A 103 -9.33 4.44 -10.04
N SER A 104 -8.11 4.55 -10.59
CA SER A 104 -7.11 3.47 -10.54
C SER A 104 -6.68 3.14 -9.11
N ILE A 105 -6.50 4.16 -8.26
CA ILE A 105 -6.19 3.99 -6.84
C ILE A 105 -7.35 3.29 -6.11
N LEU A 106 -8.60 3.71 -6.36
CA LEU A 106 -9.78 3.10 -5.75
C LEU A 106 -9.98 1.66 -6.19
N HIS A 107 -9.72 1.35 -7.46
CA HIS A 107 -9.80 -0.02 -7.95
C HIS A 107 -8.75 -0.93 -7.31
N ALA A 108 -7.51 -0.45 -7.17
CA ALA A 108 -6.48 -1.18 -6.44
C ALA A 108 -6.82 -1.33 -4.94
N MET A 109 -7.47 -0.34 -4.33
CA MET A 109 -7.97 -0.42 -2.95
C MET A 109 -9.09 -1.45 -2.78
N ILE A 110 -10.00 -1.56 -3.75
CA ILE A 110 -11.01 -2.64 -3.80
C ILE A 110 -10.31 -4.01 -3.96
N GLY A 111 -9.27 -4.08 -4.79
CA GLY A 111 -8.44 -5.27 -4.92
C GLY A 111 -7.76 -5.66 -3.62
N HIS A 112 -7.20 -4.69 -2.91
CA HIS A 112 -6.64 -4.88 -1.58
C HIS A 112 -7.70 -5.39 -0.58
N TYR A 113 -8.93 -4.87 -0.64
CA TYR A 113 -10.03 -5.38 0.18
C TYR A 113 -10.42 -6.82 -0.19
N ASN A 114 -10.43 -7.17 -1.48
CA ASN A 114 -10.69 -8.53 -1.95
C ASN A 114 -9.61 -9.52 -1.50
N LEU A 115 -8.33 -9.10 -1.45
CA LEU A 115 -7.23 -9.87 -0.85
C LEU A 115 -7.45 -10.06 0.65
N TYR A 116 -7.82 -8.98 1.35
CA TYR A 116 -8.03 -8.99 2.79
C TYR A 116 -9.15 -9.95 3.22
N LEU A 117 -10.29 -9.91 2.52
CA LEU A 117 -11.39 -10.87 2.68
C LEU A 117 -10.97 -12.30 2.31
N GLY A 118 -9.95 -12.46 1.47
CA GLY A 118 -9.29 -13.72 1.17
C GLY A 118 -8.29 -14.19 2.22
N GLY A 119 -8.12 -13.45 3.32
CA GLY A 119 -7.14 -13.76 4.37
C GLY A 119 -5.72 -13.29 4.08
N VAL A 120 -5.51 -12.46 3.06
CA VAL A 120 -4.18 -11.98 2.63
C VAL A 120 -4.03 -10.48 2.91
N LEU A 121 -2.95 -10.11 3.60
CA LEU A 121 -2.58 -8.72 3.87
C LEU A 121 -1.33 -8.37 3.06
N HIS A 122 -1.34 -7.24 2.34
CA HIS A 122 -0.33 -6.90 1.33
C HIS A 122 0.98 -6.36 1.92
N ARG A 123 0.89 -5.41 2.85
CA ARG A 123 2.01 -4.83 3.62
C ARG A 123 3.06 -4.01 2.85
N ASP A 124 2.95 -3.90 1.53
CA ASP A 124 3.81 -3.02 0.73
C ASP A 124 3.01 -2.22 -0.31
N ILE A 125 2.03 -1.43 0.13
CA ILE A 125 1.34 -0.49 -0.76
C ILE A 125 2.28 0.67 -1.11
N SER A 126 2.58 0.82 -2.40
CA SER A 126 3.49 1.85 -2.91
C SER A 126 3.09 2.30 -4.31
N ASN A 127 3.70 3.38 -4.81
CA ASN A 127 3.46 3.85 -6.18
C ASN A 127 3.94 2.86 -7.27
N GLY A 128 4.83 1.92 -6.92
CA GLY A 128 5.32 0.88 -7.83
C GLY A 128 4.41 -0.35 -7.90
N ASN A 129 3.60 -0.56 -6.87
CA ASN A 129 2.78 -1.76 -6.71
C ASN A 129 1.31 -1.53 -7.08
N ILE A 130 0.91 -0.27 -7.30
CA ILE A 130 -0.38 0.08 -7.88
C ILE A 130 -0.18 0.36 -9.36
N LEU A 131 -0.86 -0.42 -10.20
CA LEU A 131 -0.78 -0.34 -11.64
C LEU A 131 -2.14 0.05 -12.23
N ARG A 132 -2.10 0.69 -13.39
CA ARG A 132 -3.28 1.05 -14.19
C ARG A 132 -3.22 0.38 -15.55
N LEU A 133 -4.38 0.15 -16.15
CA LEU A 133 -4.53 -0.34 -17.51
C LEU A 133 -4.74 0.83 -18.47
N TRP A 134 -4.31 0.62 -19.72
CA TRP A 134 -4.65 1.49 -20.84
C TRP A 134 -6.16 1.57 -21.02
N GLU A 135 -6.79 0.40 -21.13
CA GLU A 135 -8.24 0.25 -21.24
C GLU A 135 -8.78 -0.55 -20.05
N PRO A 136 -9.94 -0.18 -19.50
CA PRO A 136 -10.60 -0.98 -18.48
C PRO A 136 -10.92 -2.38 -18.99
N ILE A 137 -10.87 -3.35 -18.09
CA ILE A 137 -11.25 -4.73 -18.36
C ILE A 137 -12.45 -5.13 -17.51
N GLU A 138 -13.27 -6.02 -18.03
CA GLU A 138 -14.40 -6.57 -17.28
C GLU A 138 -13.92 -7.60 -16.23
N ARG A 139 -14.27 -7.31 -14.98
CA ARG A 139 -14.00 -8.06 -13.75
C ARG A 139 -15.29 -8.12 -12.92
N PRO A 140 -16.31 -8.88 -13.35
CA PRO A 140 -17.59 -8.93 -12.65
C PRO A 140 -17.51 -9.57 -11.25
N HIS A 141 -16.42 -10.27 -10.95
CA HIS A 141 -16.23 -10.94 -9.67
C HIS A 141 -15.50 -10.03 -8.69
N SER A 142 -16.16 -9.66 -7.60
CA SER A 142 -15.56 -8.94 -6.49
C SER A 142 -16.15 -9.43 -5.17
N ARG A 143 -15.30 -9.99 -4.30
CA ARG A 143 -15.69 -10.44 -2.96
C ARG A 143 -16.31 -9.33 -2.11
N SER A 144 -15.81 -8.12 -2.28
CA SER A 144 -16.25 -6.94 -1.53
C SER A 144 -17.50 -6.27 -2.13
N ALA A 145 -17.96 -6.66 -3.32
CA ALA A 145 -19.07 -5.96 -3.99
C ALA A 145 -20.36 -5.91 -3.16
N SER A 146 -20.73 -7.00 -2.48
CA SER A 146 -21.93 -7.01 -1.63
C SER A 146 -21.83 -6.12 -0.40
N LEU A 147 -20.61 -5.83 0.07
CA LEU A 147 -20.34 -4.94 1.19
C LEU A 147 -20.27 -3.48 0.75
N LEU A 148 -19.79 -3.23 -0.48
CA LEU A 148 -19.62 -1.88 -1.02
C LEU A 148 -20.88 -1.32 -1.68
N ARG A 149 -21.68 -2.15 -2.37
CA ARG A 149 -22.90 -1.69 -3.07
C ARG A 149 -23.87 -0.90 -2.19
N PRO A 150 -24.20 -1.33 -0.96
CA PRO A 150 -25.08 -0.56 -0.08
C PRO A 150 -24.56 0.85 0.25
N GLU A 151 -23.25 1.04 0.20
CA GLU A 151 -22.57 2.28 0.61
C GLU A 151 -22.26 3.20 -0.57
N LEU A 152 -22.09 2.63 -1.77
CA LEU A 152 -21.72 3.36 -2.99
C LEU A 152 -22.91 3.64 -3.92
N GLY A 153 -23.99 2.85 -3.81
CA GLY A 153 -25.12 2.89 -4.73
C GLY A 153 -24.92 2.05 -6.00
N ASP A 154 -26.00 1.85 -6.76
CA ASP A 154 -26.01 0.95 -7.91
C ASP A 154 -25.34 1.54 -9.17
N ASP A 155 -25.19 2.86 -9.24
CA ASP A 155 -24.59 3.56 -10.39
C ASP A 155 -23.06 3.37 -10.48
N VAL A 156 -22.41 2.97 -9.38
CA VAL A 156 -20.97 2.72 -9.37
C VAL A 156 -20.66 1.38 -10.06
N ASN A 157 -19.92 1.46 -11.17
CA ASN A 157 -19.50 0.29 -11.92
C ASN A 157 -18.37 -0.47 -11.19
N LEU A 158 -18.73 -1.49 -10.43
CA LEU A 158 -17.79 -2.42 -9.75
C LEU A 158 -17.47 -3.67 -10.59
N SER A 159 -17.64 -3.59 -11.90
CA SER A 159 -17.27 -4.64 -12.86
C SER A 159 -16.21 -4.17 -13.86
N SER A 160 -16.14 -2.90 -14.21
CA SER A 160 -15.11 -2.38 -15.11
C SER A 160 -13.88 -1.93 -14.32
N CYS A 161 -12.79 -2.67 -14.45
CA CYS A 161 -11.60 -2.50 -13.65
C CYS A 161 -10.48 -1.83 -14.47
N ARG A 162 -9.98 -0.71 -13.98
CA ARG A 162 -8.85 0.04 -14.57
C ARG A 162 -7.56 -0.03 -13.76
N GLY A 163 -7.65 -0.19 -12.45
CA GLY A 163 -6.51 -0.20 -11.55
C GLY A 163 -6.38 -1.52 -10.82
N PHE A 164 -5.17 -1.96 -10.57
CA PHE A 164 -4.92 -3.22 -9.89
C PHE A 164 -3.70 -3.15 -8.98
N LEU A 165 -3.73 -3.98 -7.95
CA LEU A 165 -2.62 -4.20 -7.05
C LEU A 165 -1.77 -5.37 -7.56
N ALA A 166 -0.45 -5.19 -7.48
CA ALA A 166 0.55 -6.18 -7.82
C ALA A 166 1.58 -6.27 -6.68
N ASP A 167 2.45 -7.27 -6.78
CA ASP A 167 3.60 -7.50 -5.89
C ASP A 167 3.25 -7.93 -4.45
N LEU A 168 3.04 -9.24 -4.27
CA LEU A 168 2.74 -9.84 -2.96
C LEU A 168 3.98 -10.43 -2.25
N ASP A 169 5.20 -10.00 -2.59
CA ASP A 169 6.42 -10.55 -1.97
C ASP A 169 6.51 -10.26 -0.45
N HIS A 170 5.83 -9.22 0.04
CA HIS A 170 5.72 -8.87 1.46
C HIS A 170 4.40 -9.32 2.12
N ALA A 171 3.51 -9.95 1.35
CA ALA A 171 2.19 -10.29 1.82
C ALA A 171 2.21 -11.46 2.81
N ILE A 172 1.22 -11.50 3.69
CA ILE A 172 1.04 -12.56 4.68
C ILE A 172 -0.40 -13.06 4.72
N GLU A 173 -0.56 -14.33 5.09
CA GLU A 173 -1.85 -14.86 5.50
C GLU A 173 -2.13 -14.44 6.95
N TRP A 174 -2.71 -13.26 7.13
CA TRP A 174 -2.72 -12.54 8.41
C TRP A 174 -3.44 -13.27 9.56
N ARG A 175 -4.33 -14.23 9.26
CA ARG A 175 -4.95 -15.12 10.26
C ARG A 175 -4.16 -16.40 10.56
N LYS A 176 -3.17 -16.75 9.72
CA LYS A 176 -2.41 -18.01 9.82
C LYS A 176 -0.98 -17.82 10.30
N VAL A 177 -0.41 -16.63 10.11
CA VAL A 177 0.95 -16.33 10.56
C VAL A 177 0.98 -15.96 12.05
N PRO A 178 2.07 -16.26 12.77
CA PRO A 178 2.21 -15.81 14.15
C PRO A 178 2.22 -14.27 14.22
N PRO A 179 1.77 -13.66 15.33
CA PRO A 179 1.77 -12.21 15.50
C PRO A 179 3.14 -11.55 15.29
N THR A 180 4.23 -12.30 15.53
CA THR A 180 5.60 -11.86 15.27
C THR A 180 5.84 -11.53 13.80
N ALA A 181 5.34 -12.34 12.87
CA ALA A 181 5.49 -12.10 11.43
C ALA A 181 4.74 -10.83 11.01
N SER A 182 3.59 -10.55 11.62
CA SER A 182 2.84 -9.31 11.42
C SER A 182 3.53 -8.07 11.98
N ARG A 183 4.53 -8.24 12.87
CA ARG A 183 5.33 -7.17 13.48
C ARG A 183 6.64 -6.90 12.77
N ASP A 184 7.04 -7.77 11.83
CA ASP A 184 8.25 -7.56 11.05
C ASP A 184 8.14 -6.26 10.23
N ARG A 185 9.25 -5.55 10.09
CA ARG A 185 9.26 -4.30 9.31
C ARG A 185 9.20 -4.66 7.83
N SER A 186 8.13 -4.23 7.17
CA SER A 186 7.87 -4.47 5.74
C SER A 186 7.29 -3.22 5.10
N GLY A 187 7.57 -3.04 3.81
CA GLY A 187 6.99 -1.97 3.01
C GLY A 187 7.95 -0.85 2.65
N THR A 188 7.51 -0.04 1.71
CA THR A 188 8.29 1.09 1.17
C THR A 188 8.19 2.30 2.10
N LEU A 189 9.26 2.58 2.86
CA LEU A 189 9.32 3.52 3.99
C LEU A 189 8.52 4.85 3.80
N PRO A 190 8.64 5.58 2.67
CA PRO A 190 7.84 6.78 2.41
C PRO A 190 6.32 6.63 2.54
N PHE A 191 5.77 5.45 2.23
CA PHE A 191 4.33 5.18 2.17
C PHE A 191 3.78 4.53 3.43
N ILE A 192 4.64 4.11 4.36
CA ILE A 192 4.24 3.42 5.58
C ILE A 192 3.39 4.35 6.47
N SER A 193 2.39 3.77 7.12
CA SER A 193 1.50 4.47 8.05
C SER A 193 2.29 5.15 9.17
N LEU A 194 1.83 6.31 9.63
CA LEU A 194 2.54 7.04 10.68
C LEU A 194 2.62 6.26 11.99
N ARG A 195 1.59 5.45 12.28
CA ARG A 195 1.58 4.57 13.45
C ARG A 195 2.74 3.58 13.42
N LEU A 196 2.94 2.90 12.28
CA LEU A 196 4.06 1.98 12.09
C LEU A 196 5.42 2.70 12.12
N VAL A 197 5.55 3.83 11.41
CA VAL A 197 6.81 4.60 11.40
C VAL A 197 7.19 5.09 12.81
N ASN A 198 6.22 5.57 13.60
CA ASN A 198 6.45 6.00 14.99
C ASN A 198 6.92 4.85 15.87
N ALA A 199 6.24 3.70 15.83
CA ALA A 199 6.65 2.52 16.59
C ALA A 199 8.06 2.05 16.19
N TRP A 200 8.38 2.07 14.89
CA TRP A 200 9.71 1.67 14.40
C TRP A 200 10.82 2.64 14.83
N ALA A 201 10.52 3.94 14.86
CA ALA A 201 11.43 4.95 15.38
C ALA A 201 11.67 4.80 16.89
N ALA A 202 10.65 4.37 17.64
CA ALA A 202 10.74 4.03 19.07
C ALA A 202 11.31 2.62 19.34
N ASN A 203 11.55 1.82 18.29
CA ASN A 203 11.95 0.41 18.39
C ASN A 203 10.91 -0.46 19.13
N GLU A 204 9.64 -0.13 18.99
CA GLU A 204 8.50 -0.84 19.58
C GLU A 204 7.89 -1.84 18.58
N PRO A 205 7.46 -3.03 19.04
CA PRO A 205 6.72 -3.97 18.21
C PRO A 205 5.30 -3.44 17.98
N THR A 206 4.83 -3.48 16.74
CA THR A 206 3.46 -3.06 16.38
C THR A 206 2.93 -3.94 15.25
N LEU A 207 1.64 -4.26 15.24
CA LEU A 207 1.02 -5.11 14.24
C LEU A 207 0.78 -4.30 12.97
N HIS A 208 1.25 -4.76 11.82
CA HIS A 208 0.80 -4.25 10.53
C HIS A 208 -0.61 -4.77 10.24
N THR A 209 -1.56 -3.88 9.98
CA THR A 209 -2.96 -4.21 9.67
C THR A 209 -3.40 -3.65 8.31
N ALA A 210 -4.58 -4.05 7.84
CA ALA A 210 -5.15 -3.50 6.61
C ALA A 210 -5.41 -1.98 6.68
N ALA A 211 -5.67 -1.43 7.86
CA ALA A 211 -5.83 0.01 8.02
C ALA A 211 -4.51 0.78 7.77
N ASP A 212 -3.36 0.16 8.05
CA ASP A 212 -2.05 0.76 7.74
C ASP A 212 -1.81 0.80 6.22
N ASP A 213 -2.16 -0.28 5.52
CA ASP A 213 -2.13 -0.33 4.06
C ASP A 213 -3.10 0.72 3.44
N LEU A 214 -4.24 0.97 4.07
CA LEU A 214 -5.18 2.04 3.65
C LEU A 214 -4.59 3.44 3.82
N GLU A 215 -3.88 3.71 4.92
CA GLU A 215 -3.13 4.96 5.06
C GLU A 215 -2.04 5.09 3.98
N SER A 216 -1.41 3.99 3.59
CA SER A 216 -0.44 3.98 2.48
C SER A 216 -1.04 4.40 1.14
N PHE A 217 -2.28 4.03 0.81
CA PHE A 217 -2.96 4.55 -0.38
C PHE A 217 -3.12 6.08 -0.36
N MET A 218 -3.41 6.67 0.80
CA MET A 218 -3.43 8.13 0.96
C MET A 218 -2.04 8.72 0.70
N TRP A 219 -0.98 8.13 1.24
CA TRP A 219 0.39 8.58 1.00
C TRP A 219 0.80 8.47 -0.46
N VAL A 220 0.37 7.42 -1.17
CA VAL A 220 0.56 7.29 -2.62
C VAL A 220 -0.13 8.42 -3.37
N LEU A 221 -1.39 8.76 -3.03
CA LEU A 221 -2.07 9.90 -3.64
C LEU A 221 -1.30 11.22 -3.42
N VAL A 222 -0.88 11.49 -2.19
CA VAL A 222 -0.10 12.71 -1.89
C VAL A 222 1.21 12.74 -2.68
N TRP A 223 1.91 11.61 -2.75
CA TRP A 223 3.14 11.47 -3.53
C TRP A 223 2.90 11.77 -5.02
N LEU A 224 1.85 11.20 -5.61
CA LEU A 224 1.49 11.44 -7.01
C LEU A 224 1.20 12.91 -7.25
N LEU A 225 0.40 13.56 -6.40
CA LEU A 225 0.09 14.98 -6.49
C LEU A 225 1.35 15.85 -6.41
N VAL A 226 2.27 15.55 -5.50
CA VAL A 226 3.56 16.26 -5.39
C VAL A 226 4.33 16.17 -6.71
N HIS A 227 4.44 14.99 -7.32
CA HIS A 227 5.23 14.80 -8.54
C HIS A 227 4.55 15.38 -9.78
N ILE A 228 3.22 15.25 -9.86
CA ILE A 228 2.41 15.83 -10.94
C ILE A 228 2.49 17.36 -10.87
N PHE A 229 2.25 17.95 -9.68
CA PHE A 229 2.37 19.40 -9.52
C PHE A 229 3.78 19.88 -9.81
N LYS A 230 4.85 19.17 -9.41
CA LYS A 230 6.23 19.54 -9.82
C LYS A 230 6.42 19.52 -11.33
N LYS A 231 5.86 18.53 -12.03
CA LYS A 231 6.00 18.40 -13.50
C LYS A 231 5.30 19.55 -14.24
N PHE A 232 4.07 19.89 -13.84
CA PHE A 232 3.30 20.96 -14.48
C PHE A 232 3.63 22.37 -13.96
N ALA A 233 4.13 22.52 -12.73
CA ALA A 233 4.51 23.81 -12.13
C ALA A 233 5.92 24.28 -12.51
N THR A 234 6.59 23.60 -13.45
CA THR A 234 7.85 24.06 -14.08
C THR A 234 7.75 25.45 -14.74
N ILE A 235 6.57 26.07 -14.75
CA ILE A 235 6.31 27.34 -15.41
C ILE A 235 6.32 28.54 -14.43
N THR A 236 6.16 28.41 -13.08
CA THR A 236 6.06 29.63 -12.25
C THR A 236 6.56 29.69 -10.79
N VAL A 237 6.58 28.69 -9.90
CA VAL A 237 6.94 28.95 -8.46
C VAL A 237 7.53 27.75 -7.68
N ASP A 238 8.57 28.01 -6.88
CA ASP A 238 9.14 27.13 -5.82
C ASP A 238 8.17 27.04 -4.64
N SER A 239 7.32 26.00 -4.61
CA SER A 239 6.51 25.70 -3.43
C SER A 239 7.36 24.94 -2.39
N ALA A 240 7.79 25.65 -1.35
CA ALA A 240 8.57 25.07 -0.25
C ALA A 240 7.90 23.83 0.35
N THR A 241 6.56 23.78 0.39
CA THR A 241 5.78 22.62 0.86
C THR A 241 5.96 21.41 -0.06
N ILE A 242 5.81 21.60 -1.38
CA ILE A 242 5.97 20.52 -2.37
C ILE A 242 7.40 19.98 -2.36
N ASN A 243 8.40 20.86 -2.27
CA ASN A 243 9.81 20.45 -2.21
C ASN A 243 10.20 19.79 -0.88
N ARG A 244 9.59 20.19 0.25
CA ARG A 244 9.74 19.48 1.53
C ARG A 244 9.10 18.09 1.48
N LEU A 245 7.90 17.97 0.93
CA LEU A 245 7.25 16.67 0.75
C LEU A 245 8.04 15.76 -0.18
N ALA A 246 8.50 16.25 -1.33
CA ALA A 246 9.31 15.47 -2.26
C ALA A 246 10.57 14.91 -1.60
N ARG A 247 11.23 15.69 -0.73
CA ARG A 247 12.37 15.22 0.07
C ARG A 247 11.98 14.16 1.09
N ALA A 248 10.89 14.38 1.83
CA ALA A 248 10.38 13.38 2.79
C ALA A 248 10.05 12.06 2.10
N PHE A 249 9.44 12.11 0.92
CA PHE A 249 9.11 10.93 0.12
C PHE A 249 10.31 10.23 -0.55
N SER A 250 11.47 10.87 -0.59
CA SER A 250 12.71 10.30 -1.15
C SER A 250 13.68 9.83 -0.07
N SER A 251 13.30 9.94 1.21
CA SER A 251 14.17 9.61 2.34
C SER A 251 14.11 8.12 2.68
N PHE A 252 15.22 7.63 3.25
CA PHE A 252 15.39 6.28 3.79
C PHE A 252 15.46 6.27 5.32
N ASP A 253 15.21 7.40 5.98
CA ASP A 253 15.26 7.57 7.43
C ASP A 253 13.89 7.91 8.01
N THR A 254 13.52 7.23 9.11
CA THR A 254 12.20 7.38 9.74
C THR A 254 11.93 8.82 10.20
N GLY A 255 12.95 9.50 10.73
CA GLY A 255 12.81 10.88 11.23
C GLY A 255 12.38 11.87 10.14
N THR A 256 13.03 11.82 8.98
CA THR A 256 12.68 12.68 7.83
C THR A 256 11.32 12.28 7.26
N VAL A 257 11.00 10.99 7.21
CA VAL A 257 9.69 10.52 6.73
C VAL A 257 8.56 11.01 7.64
N LEU A 258 8.74 11.03 8.97
CA LEU A 258 7.73 11.56 9.91
C LEU A 258 7.41 13.04 9.68
N THR A 259 8.33 13.82 9.11
CA THR A 259 8.06 15.22 8.78
C THR A 259 6.91 15.39 7.78
N LYS A 260 6.58 14.34 6.98
CA LYS A 260 5.48 14.36 6.01
C LYS A 260 4.16 14.74 6.66
N GLU A 261 3.90 14.28 7.89
CA GLU A 261 2.66 14.61 8.61
C GLU A 261 2.56 16.12 8.90
N VAL A 262 3.64 16.70 9.42
CA VAL A 262 3.70 18.11 9.80
C VAL A 262 3.56 18.97 8.54
N ILE A 263 4.24 18.59 7.46
CA ILE A 263 4.18 19.32 6.19
C ILE A 263 2.79 19.21 5.56
N LEU A 264 2.10 18.06 5.67
CA LEU A 264 0.76 17.87 5.13
C LEU A 264 -0.28 18.81 5.77
N ARG A 265 -0.04 19.33 6.99
CA ARG A 265 -0.90 20.37 7.60
C ARG A 265 -0.87 21.69 6.84
N LEU A 266 0.20 21.93 6.08
CA LEU A 266 0.39 23.06 5.17
C LEU A 266 -0.19 22.78 3.77
N TRP A 267 -0.80 21.61 3.54
CA TRP A 267 -1.44 21.30 2.27
C TRP A 267 -2.67 22.20 2.04
N ARG A 268 -2.64 22.96 0.93
CA ARG A 268 -3.62 24.00 0.58
C ARG A 268 -4.23 23.83 -0.80
N ASP A 269 -4.00 22.69 -1.43
CA ASP A 269 -4.73 22.28 -2.62
C ASP A 269 -6.25 22.45 -2.40
N LYS A 270 -6.97 22.86 -3.43
CA LYS A 270 -8.42 23.12 -3.38
C LYS A 270 -9.24 21.97 -3.95
N VAL A 271 -8.58 21.01 -4.59
CA VAL A 271 -9.22 19.93 -5.32
C VAL A 271 -9.24 18.67 -4.45
N PHE A 272 -8.10 18.05 -4.19
CA PHE A 272 -7.89 16.84 -3.39
C PHE A 272 -7.78 17.04 -1.88
N ARG A 273 -7.57 18.25 -1.37
CA ARG A 273 -7.35 18.49 0.08
C ARG A 273 -8.45 17.91 0.97
N ASP A 274 -9.70 18.01 0.55
CA ASP A 274 -10.81 17.58 1.40
C ASP A 274 -10.86 16.04 1.48
N LEU A 275 -10.58 15.33 0.37
CA LEU A 275 -10.38 13.87 0.37
C LEU A 275 -9.20 13.45 1.24
N ILE A 276 -8.04 14.10 1.09
CA ILE A 276 -6.84 13.80 1.88
C ILE A 276 -7.11 14.01 3.38
N ARG A 277 -7.84 15.05 3.74
CA ARG A 277 -8.25 15.30 5.13
C ARG A 277 -9.16 14.20 5.65
N GLU A 278 -10.14 13.77 4.86
CA GLU A 278 -11.08 12.72 5.24
C GLU A 278 -10.35 11.39 5.45
N TRP A 279 -9.54 10.94 4.49
CA TRP A 279 -8.70 9.74 4.65
C TRP A 279 -7.74 9.83 5.84
N ARG A 280 -7.15 11.00 6.08
CA ARG A 280 -6.31 11.22 7.27
C ARG A 280 -7.10 11.10 8.58
N MET A 281 -8.31 11.64 8.65
CA MET A 281 -9.17 11.51 9.84
C MET A 281 -9.53 10.05 10.09
N ILE A 282 -9.95 9.32 9.05
CA ILE A 282 -10.27 7.89 9.15
C ILE A 282 -9.03 7.09 9.62
N SER A 283 -7.85 7.40 9.07
CA SER A 283 -6.58 6.75 9.47
C SER A 283 -6.25 7.00 10.94
N ASN A 284 -6.38 8.26 11.39
CA ASN A 284 -6.11 8.63 12.78
C ASN A 284 -7.05 7.93 13.76
N ASP A 285 -8.35 7.94 13.48
CA ASP A 285 -9.36 7.28 14.31
C ASP A 285 -9.10 5.76 14.37
N SER A 286 -8.72 5.18 13.24
CA SER A 286 -8.32 3.77 13.16
C SER A 286 -7.05 3.49 13.97
N GLY A 287 -6.04 4.36 13.90
CA GLY A 287 -4.81 4.23 14.65
C GLY A 287 -5.04 4.20 16.16
N VAL A 288 -5.93 5.07 16.66
CA VAL A 288 -6.33 5.08 18.09
C VAL A 288 -6.94 3.75 18.51
N PHE A 289 -7.87 3.21 17.71
CA PHE A 289 -8.49 1.91 17.97
C PHE A 289 -7.44 0.78 17.98
N LEU A 290 -6.54 0.75 17.00
CA LEU A 290 -5.53 -0.29 16.88
C LEU A 290 -4.54 -0.28 18.03
N THR A 291 -4.09 0.89 18.48
CA THR A 291 -3.23 1.00 19.67
C THR A 291 -3.90 0.42 20.92
N GLN A 292 -5.20 0.70 21.13
CA GLN A 292 -5.95 0.15 22.28
C GLN A 292 -6.08 -1.38 22.21
N VAL A 293 -6.31 -1.93 21.01
CA VAL A 293 -6.37 -3.39 20.81
C VAL A 293 -5.00 -4.02 21.01
N GLU A 294 -3.92 -3.40 20.53
CA GLU A 294 -2.55 -3.88 20.72
C GLU A 294 -2.13 -3.92 22.20
N GLU A 295 -2.51 -2.90 22.97
CA GLU A 295 -2.31 -2.88 24.42
C GLU A 295 -3.05 -4.04 25.09
N THR A 296 -4.28 -4.32 24.66
CA THR A 296 -5.10 -5.43 25.17
C THR A 296 -4.49 -6.79 24.80
N LEU A 297 -4.04 -6.96 23.56
CA LEU A 297 -3.37 -8.18 23.09
C LEU A 297 -2.03 -8.43 23.79
N SER A 298 -1.36 -7.37 24.25
CA SER A 298 -0.11 -7.45 25.00
C SER A 298 -0.35 -7.74 26.49
N ALA A 299 -1.46 -7.26 27.04
CA ALA A 299 -1.85 -7.45 28.45
C ALA A 299 -2.61 -8.77 28.71
N ALA A 300 -3.37 -9.26 27.74
CA ALA A 300 -3.98 -10.57 27.78
C ALA A 300 -2.86 -11.62 27.73
N GLU A 301 -2.53 -12.19 28.88
CA GLU A 301 -1.53 -13.23 29.04
C GLU A 301 -1.69 -14.29 27.92
N LEU A 302 -0.55 -14.64 27.31
CA LEU A 302 -0.33 -15.44 26.09
C LEU A 302 -1.08 -16.80 25.96
N ASN A 303 -1.93 -17.19 26.91
CA ASN A 303 -2.45 -18.54 27.06
C ASN A 303 -3.96 -18.71 26.78
N ASP A 304 -4.75 -17.65 26.62
CA ASP A 304 -6.18 -17.78 26.24
C ASP A 304 -6.39 -17.57 24.73
N MET A 305 -6.45 -18.68 23.99
CA MET A 305 -6.72 -18.68 22.55
C MET A 305 -8.05 -18.01 22.20
N ASP A 306 -9.06 -18.09 23.06
CA ASP A 306 -10.38 -17.50 22.79
C ASP A 306 -10.34 -15.97 22.91
N SER A 307 -9.58 -15.42 23.86
CA SER A 307 -9.35 -13.97 23.96
C SER A 307 -8.61 -13.42 22.75
N GLN A 308 -7.53 -14.09 22.32
CA GLN A 308 -6.80 -13.65 21.12
C GLN A 308 -7.69 -13.67 19.88
N LYS A 309 -8.48 -14.74 19.70
CA LYS A 309 -9.43 -14.83 18.60
C LYS A 309 -10.44 -13.68 18.58
N ARG A 310 -11.01 -13.33 19.74
CA ARG A 310 -11.94 -12.19 19.86
C ARG A 310 -11.31 -10.88 19.42
N GLU A 311 -10.06 -10.62 19.83
CA GLU A 311 -9.36 -9.39 19.44
C GLU A 311 -9.03 -9.37 17.93
N TRP A 312 -8.65 -10.51 17.34
CA TRP A 312 -8.47 -10.61 15.89
C TRP A 312 -9.77 -10.36 15.12
N ASP A 313 -10.91 -10.87 15.60
CA ASP A 313 -12.21 -10.64 14.98
C ASP A 313 -12.65 -9.16 15.13
N ARG A 314 -12.27 -8.49 16.22
CA ARG A 314 -12.45 -7.03 16.38
C ARG A 314 -11.61 -6.25 15.38
N ILE A 315 -10.34 -6.62 15.19
CA ILE A 315 -9.46 -6.01 14.17
C ILE A 315 -10.05 -6.21 12.78
N GLU A 316 -10.54 -7.40 12.47
CA GLU A 316 -11.13 -7.70 11.17
C GLU A 316 -12.35 -6.84 10.86
N LYS A 317 -13.28 -6.79 11.81
CA LYS A 317 -14.48 -5.98 11.68
C LYS A 317 -14.12 -4.50 11.49
N HIS A 318 -13.22 -3.98 12.34
CA HIS A 318 -12.78 -2.59 12.26
C HIS A 318 -12.11 -2.28 10.92
N CYS A 319 -11.20 -3.13 10.44
CA CYS A 319 -10.58 -2.96 9.13
C CYS A 319 -11.62 -2.93 8.01
N GLY A 320 -12.61 -3.83 8.03
CA GLY A 320 -13.73 -3.83 7.08
C GLY A 320 -14.50 -2.50 7.06
N GLU A 321 -14.78 -1.93 8.23
CA GLU A 321 -15.43 -0.61 8.34
C GLU A 321 -14.54 0.53 7.80
N VAL A 322 -13.22 0.44 8.03
CA VAL A 322 -12.25 1.42 7.52
C VAL A 322 -12.18 1.37 5.98
N TYR A 323 -12.17 0.17 5.37
CA TYR A 323 -12.26 0.03 3.90
C TYR A 323 -13.47 0.75 3.32
N ILE A 324 -14.66 0.48 3.88
CA ILE A 324 -15.90 1.08 3.44
C ILE A 324 -15.81 2.61 3.48
N LYS A 325 -15.33 3.17 4.60
CA LYS A 325 -15.18 4.63 4.77
C LYS A 325 -14.21 5.22 3.75
N PHE A 326 -13.05 4.60 3.53
CA PHE A 326 -12.05 5.05 2.57
C PHE A 326 -12.57 5.05 1.13
N ILE A 327 -13.15 3.92 0.71
CA ILE A 327 -13.66 3.73 -0.65
C ILE A 327 -14.83 4.67 -0.90
N ARG A 328 -15.75 4.81 0.06
CA ARG A 328 -16.89 5.73 -0.05
C ARG A 328 -16.45 7.19 -0.18
N ALA A 329 -15.53 7.65 0.66
CA ALA A 329 -14.96 8.99 0.55
C ALA A 329 -14.30 9.21 -0.82
N GLY A 330 -13.58 8.19 -1.29
CA GLY A 330 -12.94 8.18 -2.61
C GLY A 330 -13.92 8.33 -3.78
N TYR A 331 -14.96 7.51 -3.84
CA TYR A 331 -15.98 7.60 -4.90
C TYR A 331 -16.80 8.89 -4.82
N ALA A 332 -17.16 9.34 -3.62
CA ALA A 332 -17.81 10.64 -3.45
C ALA A 332 -16.94 11.79 -3.99
N HIS A 333 -15.61 11.70 -3.82
CA HIS A 333 -14.67 12.65 -4.39
C HIS A 333 -14.52 12.49 -5.91
N LEU A 334 -14.51 11.25 -6.41
CA LEU A 334 -14.37 10.95 -7.84
C LEU A 334 -15.44 11.62 -8.69
N GLU A 335 -16.69 11.65 -8.24
CA GLU A 335 -17.77 12.37 -8.96
C GLU A 335 -17.47 13.86 -9.15
N ASN A 336 -16.84 14.50 -8.16
CA ASN A 336 -16.42 15.89 -8.27
C ASN A 336 -15.20 16.04 -9.18
N ILE A 337 -14.27 15.09 -9.13
CA ILE A 337 -13.04 15.09 -9.92
C ILE A 337 -13.31 14.89 -11.42
N ARG A 338 -14.35 14.15 -11.80
CA ARG A 338 -14.76 13.98 -13.21
C ARG A 338 -15.06 15.30 -13.93
N GLY A 339 -15.35 16.37 -13.19
CA GLY A 339 -15.50 17.72 -13.75
C GLY A 339 -14.18 18.37 -14.22
N TYR A 340 -13.02 17.83 -13.85
CA TYR A 340 -11.70 18.30 -14.28
C TYR A 340 -11.19 17.44 -15.43
N GLY A 341 -11.24 17.97 -16.66
CA GLY A 341 -10.82 17.23 -17.86
C GLY A 341 -9.32 16.91 -17.91
N ASP A 342 -8.48 17.70 -17.25
CA ASP A 342 -7.03 17.50 -17.20
C ASP A 342 -6.40 18.12 -15.93
N TRP A 343 -5.09 17.93 -15.79
CA TRP A 343 -4.31 18.50 -14.68
C TRP A 343 -4.15 20.01 -14.77
N LYS A 344 -4.30 20.62 -15.97
CA LYS A 344 -4.24 22.07 -16.12
C LYS A 344 -5.43 22.73 -15.43
N ALA A 345 -6.63 22.18 -15.60
CA ALA A 345 -7.83 22.64 -14.90
C ALA A 345 -7.69 22.53 -13.36
N VAL A 346 -7.06 21.46 -12.87
CA VAL A 346 -6.76 21.28 -11.44
C VAL A 346 -5.81 22.38 -10.95
N ILE A 347 -4.76 22.65 -11.70
CA ILE A 347 -3.76 23.69 -11.37
C ILE A 347 -4.38 25.09 -11.42
N ASP A 348 -5.18 25.38 -12.44
CA ASP A 348 -5.89 26.66 -12.58
C ASP A 348 -6.84 26.90 -11.40
N LYS A 349 -7.56 25.86 -10.94
CA LYS A 349 -8.42 25.94 -9.76
C LYS A 349 -7.62 26.23 -8.49
N ASN A 350 -6.48 25.56 -8.34
CA ASN A 350 -5.56 25.82 -7.24
C ASN A 350 -5.03 27.26 -7.28
N GLY A 351 -4.74 27.79 -8.47
CA GLY A 351 -4.16 29.11 -8.65
C GLY A 351 -2.86 29.24 -7.84
N GLU A 352 -2.62 30.40 -7.23
CA GLU A 352 -1.45 30.63 -6.37
C GLU A 352 -1.51 29.93 -5.00
N SER A 353 -2.59 29.21 -4.64
CA SER A 353 -2.70 28.62 -3.28
C SER A 353 -1.76 27.42 -3.04
N LEU A 354 -1.23 26.82 -4.11
CA LEU A 354 -0.10 25.87 -4.01
C LEU A 354 1.25 26.59 -3.84
N LEU A 355 1.31 27.91 -4.04
CA LEU A 355 2.52 28.66 -4.38
C LEU A 355 2.96 29.72 -3.34
N ASN A 356 2.18 30.02 -2.30
CA ASN A 356 2.53 31.01 -1.26
C ASN A 356 1.98 30.55 0.11
N ARG A 357 2.70 30.46 1.24
CA ARG A 357 4.01 30.92 1.72
C ARG A 357 4.68 29.83 2.56
#